data_AF-E2BVG8-F1
#
_entry.id   AF-E2BVG8-F1
#
_cell.length_a   1.000
_cell.length_b   1.000
_cell.length_c   1.000
_cell.angle_alpha   90.00
_cell.angle_beta   90.00
_cell.angle_gamma   90.00
#
_symmetry.space_group_name_H-M   'P 1'
#
loop_
_entity.id
_entity.type
_entity.pdbx_description
1 polymer ?
#
loop_
_entity_poly.entity_id
_entity_poly.type
_entity_poly.pdbx_seq_one_letter_code
_entity_poly.pdbx_strand_id
1 'polypeptide(L)'
;VLLVGNKADLSGSPGERMVSALEGQKRAKEIEAHAFHEISARESVDQVMAVFMNILRLLTELPATPGNQPTSFRTRACTDGSINTYRRSSPPPTNRRFSISARGNLL
;
A
#
# COMPACT_ATOMS: atom_id res chain seq x y z
N VAL A 1 6.44 0.59 10.49
CA VAL A 1 5.37 0.61 9.46
C VAL A 1 5.21 2.03 8.95
N LEU A 2 5.07 2.27 7.65
CA LEU A 2 4.66 3.59 7.10
C LEU A 2 3.29 3.43 6.44
N LEU A 3 2.40 4.40 6.66
CA LEU A 3 1.10 4.46 5.99
C LEU A 3 1.18 5.43 4.81
N VAL A 4 0.75 5.00 3.63
CA VAL A 4 0.76 5.82 2.42
C VAL A 4 -0.64 5.90 1.83
N GLY A 5 -1.23 7.09 1.82
CA GLY A 5 -2.47 7.39 1.10
C GLY A 5 -2.13 7.75 -0.34
N ASN A 6 -2.26 6.79 -1.26
CA ASN A 6 -2.04 7.03 -2.69
C ASN A 6 -3.33 7.49 -3.39
N LYS A 7 -3.17 8.15 -4.55
CA LYS A 7 -4.23 8.75 -5.37
C LYS A 7 -4.82 10.02 -4.76
N ALA A 8 -3.98 10.87 -4.17
CA ALA A 8 -4.39 12.18 -3.65
C ALA A 8 -5.03 13.09 -4.74
N ASP A 9 -4.78 12.83 -6.02
CA ASP A 9 -5.37 13.54 -7.16
C ASP A 9 -6.90 13.41 -7.22
N LEU A 10 -7.47 12.36 -6.65
CA LEU A 10 -8.93 12.17 -6.57
C LEU A 10 -9.62 13.16 -5.62
N SER A 11 -8.86 13.97 -4.88
CA SER A 11 -9.41 14.98 -3.98
C SER A 11 -10.15 16.11 -4.71
N GLY A 12 -9.85 16.35 -5.99
CA GLY A 12 -10.53 17.35 -6.81
C GLY A 12 -11.92 16.92 -7.32
N SER A 13 -12.24 15.63 -7.24
CA SER A 13 -13.49 15.07 -7.74
C SER A 13 -14.43 14.68 -6.59
N PRO A 14 -15.59 15.34 -6.42
CA PRO A 14 -16.54 14.98 -5.38
C PRO A 14 -16.96 13.50 -5.48
N GLY A 15 -16.81 12.75 -4.38
CA GLY A 15 -17.24 11.35 -4.28
C GLY A 15 -16.23 10.30 -4.76
N GLU A 16 -15.14 10.68 -5.44
CA GLU A 16 -14.11 9.72 -5.84
C GLU A 16 -13.14 9.39 -4.70
N ARG A 17 -12.88 10.37 -3.84
CA ARG A 17 -12.02 10.20 -2.67
C ARG A 17 -12.79 9.60 -1.50
N MET A 18 -12.50 8.33 -1.19
CA MET A 18 -13.14 7.62 -0.07
C MET A 18 -12.53 7.90 1.30
N VAL A 19 -11.27 8.35 1.36
CA VAL A 19 -10.54 8.60 2.61
C VAL A 19 -9.92 9.98 2.55
N SER A 20 -10.29 10.83 3.50
CA SER A 20 -9.72 12.16 3.67
C SER A 20 -8.32 12.12 4.29
N ALA A 21 -7.56 13.20 4.15
CA ALA A 21 -6.23 13.32 4.73
C ALA A 21 -6.27 13.18 6.27
N LEU A 22 -7.32 13.72 6.88
CA LEU A 22 -7.53 13.65 8.32
C LEU A 22 -7.79 12.22 8.79
N GLU A 23 -8.61 11.45 8.07
CA GLU A 23 -8.86 10.03 8.38
C GLU A 23 -7.60 9.20 8.18
N GLY A 24 -6.84 9.44 7.12
CA GLY A 24 -5.54 8.80 6.89
C GLY A 24 -4.57 9.08 8.04
N GLN A 25 -4.47 10.33 8.48
CA GLN A 25 -3.63 10.72 9.61
C GLN A 25 -4.10 10.11 10.94
N LYS A 26 -5.41 10.05 11.18
CA LYS A 26 -5.99 9.38 12.35
C LYS A 26 -5.63 7.89 12.34
N ARG A 27 -5.79 7.23 11.20
CA ARG A 27 -5.47 5.80 11.03
C ARG A 27 -3.98 5.53 11.24
N ALA A 28 -3.10 6.41 10.77
CA ALA A 28 -1.67 6.30 11.02
C ALA A 28 -1.34 6.29 12.52
N LYS A 29 -2.01 7.14 13.31
CA LYS A 29 -1.86 7.15 14.77
C LYS A 29 -2.41 5.87 15.41
N GLU A 30 -3.58 5.40 14.99
CA GLU A 30 -4.23 4.18 15.53
C GLU A 30 -3.39 2.92 15.34
N ILE A 31 -2.65 2.82 14.23
CA ILE A 31 -1.78 1.67 13.94
C ILE A 31 -0.32 1.89 14.36
N GLU A 32 -0.04 2.99 15.06
CA GLU A 32 1.31 3.41 15.46
C GLU A 32 2.29 3.40 14.26
N ALA A 33 1.81 3.88 13.11
CA ALA A 33 2.65 4.05 11.94
C ALA A 33 3.71 5.12 12.23
N HIS A 34 4.92 4.85 11.78
CA HIS A 34 6.06 5.75 11.96
C HIS A 34 5.84 7.08 11.23
N ALA A 35 5.20 7.04 10.06
CA ALA A 35 4.83 8.22 9.30
C ALA A 35 3.57 7.97 8.45
N PHE A 36 2.89 9.05 8.12
CA PHE A 36 1.82 9.11 7.11
C PHE A 36 2.27 9.99 5.96
N HIS A 37 2.12 9.49 4.73
CA HIS A 37 2.38 10.26 3.50
C HIS A 37 1.15 10.21 2.61
N GLU A 38 0.70 11.37 2.16
CA GLU A 38 -0.34 11.48 1.16
C GLU A 38 0.29 11.90 -0.17
N ILE A 39 0.08 11.09 -1.21
CA ILE A 39 0.75 11.24 -2.51
C ILE A 39 -0.19 10.97 -3.68
N SER A 40 0.15 11.48 -4.85
CA SER A 40 -0.32 10.95 -6.12
C SER A 40 0.85 10.45 -6.94
N ALA A 41 1.00 9.13 -7.04
CA ALA A 41 1.98 8.52 -7.94
C ALA A 41 1.71 8.83 -9.42
N ARG A 42 0.48 9.26 -9.76
CA ARG A 42 0.10 9.69 -11.11
C ARG A 42 0.63 11.09 -11.40
N GLU A 43 0.55 12.00 -10.44
CA GLU A 43 0.87 13.42 -10.66
C GLU A 43 2.31 13.79 -10.29
N SER A 44 2.96 13.08 -9.35
CA SER A 44 4.30 13.45 -8.88
C SER A 44 5.17 12.26 -8.48
N VAL A 45 6.26 12.05 -9.23
CA VAL A 45 7.33 11.11 -8.88
C VAL A 45 8.10 11.59 -7.64
N ASP A 46 8.24 12.90 -7.46
CA ASP A 46 8.97 13.47 -6.31
C ASP A 46 8.29 13.14 -4.98
N GLN A 47 6.94 13.14 -4.95
CA GLN A 47 6.18 12.69 -3.78
C GLN A 47 6.45 11.22 -3.46
N VAL A 48 6.51 10.36 -4.49
CA VAL A 48 6.88 8.94 -4.31
C VAL A 48 8.30 8.83 -3.78
N MET A 49 9.24 9.62 -4.32
CA MET A 49 10.62 9.61 -3.86
C MET A 49 10.79 10.07 -2.43
N ALA A 50 10.02 11.07 -1.99
CA ALA A 50 10.02 11.49 -0.59
C ALA A 50 9.65 10.34 0.37
N VAL A 51 8.69 9.49 0.01
CA VAL A 51 8.32 8.30 0.80
C VAL A 51 9.50 7.34 0.94
N PHE A 52 10.15 6.99 -0.17
CA PHE A 52 11.27 6.05 -0.15
C PHE A 52 12.51 6.62 0.54
N MET A 53 12.78 7.92 0.39
CA MET A 53 13.86 8.60 1.12
C MET A 53 13.62 8.55 2.63
N ASN A 54 12.37 8.70 3.08
CA ASN A 54 12.02 8.53 4.48
C ASN A 54 12.28 7.09 4.94
N ILE A 55 11.86 6.08 4.17
CA ILE A 55 12.17 4.67 4.46
C ILE A 55 13.68 4.45 4.61
N LEU A 56 14.49 4.97 3.69
CA LEU A 56 15.94 4.84 3.74
C LEU A 56 16.52 5.48 5.01
N ARG A 57 16.09 6.69 5.37
CA ARG A 57 16.54 7.37 6.61
C ARG A 57 16.24 6.53 7.85
N LEU A 58 15.04 5.97 7.93
CA LEU A 58 14.64 5.12 9.05
C LEU A 58 15.44 3.82 9.14
N LEU A 59 15.78 3.23 8.00
CA LEU A 59 16.64 2.05 7.97
C LEU A 59 18.08 2.38 8.40
N THR A 60 18.57 3.58 8.11
CA THR A 60 19.91 4.01 8.55
C THR A 60 19.97 4.40 10.02
N GLU A 61 18.86 4.88 10.59
CA GLU A 61 18.77 5.30 12.00
C GLU A 61 18.45 4.16 12.96
N LEU A 62 17.89 3.05 12.46
CA LEU A 62 17.63 1.85 13.27
C LEU A 62 18.94 1.06 13.50
N PRO A 63 19.38 0.87 14.76
CA PRO A 63 20.50 -0.01 15.05
C PRO A 63 20.19 -1.40 14.50
N ALA A 64 21.07 -1.95 13.67
CA ALA A 64 20.96 -3.32 13.18
C ALA A 64 20.90 -4.24 14.39
N THR A 65 19.71 -4.73 14.75
CA THR A 65 19.55 -5.69 15.84
C THR A 65 19.92 -7.05 15.27
N PRO A 66 21.05 -7.67 15.68
CA PRO A 66 21.44 -8.97 15.15
C PRO A 66 20.54 -10.02 15.78
N GLY A 67 19.45 -10.40 15.12
CA GLY A 67 18.62 -11.52 15.57
C GLY A 67 17.17 -11.56 15.13
N ASN A 68 16.62 -10.51 14.50
CA ASN A 68 15.22 -10.56 14.13
C ASN A 68 15.03 -11.34 12.81
N GLN A 69 14.62 -12.60 12.96
CA GLN A 69 14.11 -13.47 11.89
C GLN A 69 13.25 -12.66 10.90
N PRO A 70 13.27 -12.98 9.58
CA PRO A 70 12.34 -12.38 8.64
C PRO A 70 10.94 -12.78 9.07
N THR A 71 10.27 -11.87 9.80
CA THR A 71 8.87 -12.04 10.18
C THR A 71 8.12 -12.30 8.90
N SER A 72 7.27 -13.32 8.90
CA SER A 72 6.57 -13.76 7.71
C SER A 72 5.76 -12.59 7.14
N PHE A 73 6.30 -11.89 6.14
CA PHE A 73 5.71 -10.71 5.48
C PHE A 73 4.43 -11.04 4.68
N ARG A 74 3.77 -12.16 4.97
CA ARG A 74 2.56 -12.62 4.30
C ARG A 74 1.31 -12.54 5.15
N THR A 75 1.24 -11.58 6.07
CA THR A 75 -0.05 -11.20 6.65
C THR A 75 -0.54 -9.98 5.88
N ARG A 76 -1.44 -10.19 4.91
CA ARG A 76 -2.10 -9.06 4.22
C ARG A 76 -2.90 -8.28 5.25
N ALA A 77 -2.75 -6.95 5.25
CA ALA A 77 -3.43 -6.02 6.16
C ALA A 77 -4.93 -5.83 5.81
N CYS A 78 -5.66 -6.91 5.53
CA CYS A 78 -7.11 -6.86 5.37
C CYS A 78 -7.75 -7.15 6.73
N THR A 79 -8.28 -6.13 7.39
CA THR A 79 -8.86 -6.24 8.75
C THR A 79 -10.35 -6.59 8.78
N ASP A 80 -11.01 -6.72 7.63
CA ASP A 80 -12.46 -6.92 7.55
C ASP A 80 -12.89 -8.37 7.26
N GLY A 81 -11.94 -9.30 7.09
CA GLY A 81 -12.23 -10.72 6.85
C GLY A 81 -12.93 -11.04 5.51
N SER A 82 -13.30 -10.02 4.74
CA SER A 82 -14.14 -10.11 3.54
C SER A 82 -13.44 -10.83 2.38
N ILE A 83 -12.11 -10.94 2.39
CA ILE A 83 -11.37 -11.59 1.30
C ILE A 83 -11.57 -13.11 1.24
N ASN A 84 -12.02 -13.74 2.34
CA ASN A 84 -12.24 -15.19 2.38
C ASN A 84 -13.57 -15.62 1.72
N THR A 85 -14.59 -14.75 1.70
CA THR A 85 -15.89 -15.07 1.08
C THR A 85 -15.84 -15.10 -0.44
N TYR A 86 -14.83 -14.45 -1.06
CA TYR A 86 -14.60 -14.49 -2.50
C TYR A 86 -13.61 -15.58 -2.95
N ARG A 87 -13.13 -16.45 -2.05
CA ARG A 87 -12.38 -17.64 -2.46
C ARG A 87 -13.33 -18.64 -3.11
N ARG A 88 -13.58 -18.45 -4.41
CA ARG A 88 -14.05 -19.54 -5.27
C ARG A 88 -13.06 -20.68 -5.13
N SER A 89 -13.54 -21.88 -4.81
CA SER A 89 -12.73 -23.10 -4.87
C SER A 89 -12.18 -23.23 -6.29
N SER A 90 -10.91 -22.91 -6.47
CA SER A 90 -10.24 -23.12 -7.75
C SER A 90 -9.83 -24.59 -7.83
N PRO A 91 -10.12 -25.30 -8.93
CA PRO A 91 -9.53 -26.61 -9.18
C PRO A 91 -8.00 -26.47 -9.33
N PRO A 92 -7.24 -27.56 -9.13
CA PRO A 92 -5.78 -27.51 -9.15
C PRO A 92 -5.25 -27.00 -10.50
N PRO A 93 -4.14 -26.23 -10.50
CA PRO A 93 -3.68 -25.55 -11.70
C PRO A 93 -3.09 -26.54 -12.70
N THR A 94 -3.73 -26.66 -13.87
CA THR A 94 -3.08 -27.21 -15.06
C THR A 94 -2.43 -26.07 -15.83
N ASN A 95 -1.10 -26.06 -15.82
CA ASN A 95 -0.21 -25.33 -16.73
C ASN A 95 -0.28 -23.79 -16.86
N ARG A 96 0.89 -23.19 -16.59
CA ARG A 96 1.44 -21.90 -17.08
C ARG A 96 0.58 -20.64 -16.87
N ARG A 97 0.96 -19.94 -15.80
CA ARG A 97 0.55 -18.57 -15.43
C ARG A 97 0.95 -17.57 -16.52
N PHE A 98 -0.02 -17.05 -17.28
CA PHE A 98 0.17 -15.81 -18.02
C PHE A 98 -0.04 -14.63 -17.07
N SER A 99 0.96 -13.75 -16.96
CA SER A 99 0.87 -12.47 -16.26
C SER A 99 -0.10 -11.54 -17.00
N ILE A 100 -0.89 -10.77 -16.25
CA ILE A 100 -1.83 -9.78 -16.78
C ILE A 100 -1.00 -8.61 -17.33
N SER A 101 -0.97 -8.47 -18.66
CA SER A 101 -0.53 -7.26 -19.34
C SER A 101 -1.75 -6.33 -19.47
N ALA A 102 -1.66 -5.12 -18.91
CA ALA A 102 -2.66 -4.08 -19.15
C ALA A 102 -2.50 -3.54 -20.58
N ARG A 103 -3.22 -4.13 -21.54
CA ARG A 103 -3.48 -3.48 -22.82
C ARG A 103 -4.71 -2.59 -22.67
N GLY A 104 -4.50 -1.27 -22.79
CA GLY A 104 -5.57 -0.30 -22.96
C GLY A 104 -6.25 -0.49 -24.30
N ASN A 105 -7.59 -0.48 -24.31
CA ASN A 105 -8.35 -0.33 -25.54
C ASN A 105 -8.41 1.16 -25.89
N LEU A 106 -7.86 1.51 -27.05
CA LEU A 106 -8.27 2.70 -27.80
C LEU A 106 -9.54 2.31 -28.57
N LEU A 107 -10.64 2.98 -28.28
CA LEU A 107 -11.71 3.27 -29.23
C LEU A 107 -11.90 4.79 -29.22
#